data_AF-A0A176J8T8-F1
#
_entry.id   AF-A0A176J8T8-F1
#
_cell.length_a   1.000
_cell.length_b   1.000
_cell.length_c   1.000
_cell.angle_alpha   90.00
_cell.angle_beta   90.00
_cell.angle_gamma   90.00
#
_symmetry.space_group_name_H-M   'P 1'
#
loop_
_entity.id
_entity.type
_entity.pdbx_description
1 polymer ?
#
loop_
_entity_poly.entity_id
_entity_poly.type
_entity_poly.pdbx_seq_one_letter_code
_entity_poly.pdbx_strand_id
1 'polypeptide(L)'
;MMRELIAGKRSNYQIEKCYIHKSGKQLHGTLNVSLLSDPEDNKQFLYVQVIDSTEKYLISDSLIKSEKKYRLLAEPLPIHLAFVQNLIGL
;
A
#
# COMPACT_ATOMS: atom_id res chain seq x y z
N MET A 1 -7.73 8.33 -14.91
CA MET A 1 -6.31 7.98 -15.14
C MET A 1 -5.98 7.68 -16.60
N MET A 2 -6.20 6.48 -17.17
CA MET A 2 -5.81 6.21 -18.58
C MET A 2 -6.46 7.14 -19.60
N ARG A 3 -7.78 7.40 -19.46
CA ARG A 3 -8.49 8.36 -20.31
C ARG A 3 -7.96 9.79 -20.20
N GLU A 4 -7.60 10.24 -18.99
CA GLU A 4 -6.97 11.55 -18.79
C GLU A 4 -5.58 11.61 -19.41
N LEU A 5 -4.82 10.51 -19.34
CA LEU A 5 -3.50 10.39 -19.93
C LEU A 5 -3.56 10.56 -21.45
N ILE A 6 -4.40 9.77 -22.13
CA ILE A 6 -4.58 9.86 -23.59
C ILE A 6 -5.17 11.22 -24.01
N ALA A 7 -6.06 11.79 -23.19
CA ALA A 7 -6.63 13.12 -23.45
C ALA A 7 -5.65 14.28 -23.15
N GLY A 8 -4.41 14.01 -22.75
CA GLY A 8 -3.42 15.03 -22.41
C GLY A 8 -3.70 15.82 -21.13
N LYS A 9 -4.71 15.41 -20.34
CA LYS A 9 -5.07 16.05 -19.06
C LYS A 9 -4.11 15.70 -17.92
N ARG A 10 -3.21 14.74 -18.15
CA ARG A 10 -2.28 14.18 -17.17
C ARG A 10 -1.10 13.58 -17.93
N SER A 11 0.13 13.81 -17.45
CA SER A 11 1.34 13.27 -18.09
C SER A 11 1.72 11.87 -17.58
N ASN A 12 1.33 11.51 -16.36
CA ASN A 12 1.57 10.20 -15.77
C ASN A 12 0.58 9.82 -14.66
N TYR A 13 0.50 8.53 -14.32
CA TYR A 13 -0.12 8.07 -13.09
C TYR A 13 0.63 6.88 -12.49
N GLN A 14 0.47 6.71 -11.18
CA GLN A 14 0.96 5.59 -10.41
C GLN A 14 -0.20 4.90 -9.70
N ILE A 15 -0.24 3.57 -9.73
CA ILE A 15 -1.17 2.75 -8.94
C ILE A 15 -0.48 1.51 -8.40
N GLU A 16 -0.94 1.02 -7.25
CA GLU A 16 -0.61 -0.32 -6.76
C GLU A 16 -1.55 -1.35 -7.41
N LYS A 17 -1.00 -2.47 -7.86
CA LYS A 17 -1.78 -3.53 -8.52
C LYS A 17 -1.26 -4.92 -8.14
N CYS A 18 -2.18 -5.85 -7.90
CA CYS A 18 -1.84 -7.26 -7.73
C CYS A 18 -1.62 -7.91 -9.10
N TYR A 19 -0.49 -8.58 -9.25
CA TYR A 19 -0.11 -9.34 -10.44
C TYR A 19 0.06 -10.81 -10.10
N ILE A 20 -0.16 -11.67 -11.08
CA ILE A 20 0.15 -13.10 -10.98
C ILE A 20 1.40 -13.34 -11.83
N HIS A 21 2.50 -13.69 -11.17
CA HIS A 21 3.73 -14.10 -11.86
C HIS A 21 3.49 -15.42 -12.61
N LYS A 22 4.27 -15.70 -13.66
CA LYS A 22 4.16 -16.95 -14.44
C LYS A 22 4.25 -18.23 -13.58
N SER A 23 4.86 -18.15 -12.40
CA SER A 23 4.95 -19.25 -11.43
C SER A 23 3.69 -19.44 -10.58
N GLY A 24 2.66 -18.61 -10.74
CA GLY A 24 1.46 -18.58 -9.90
C GLY A 24 1.57 -17.72 -8.63
N LYS A 25 2.75 -17.13 -8.34
CA LYS A 25 2.93 -16.26 -7.17
C LYS A 25 2.19 -14.94 -7.35
N GLN A 26 1.43 -14.52 -6.33
CA GLN A 26 0.86 -13.17 -6.27
C GLN A 26 1.96 -12.16 -5.91
N LEU A 27 2.06 -11.09 -6.70
CA LEU A 27 2.96 -9.97 -6.50
C LEU A 27 2.14 -8.69 -6.28
N HIS A 28 2.60 -7.82 -5.39
CA HIS A 28 2.12 -6.44 -5.30
C HIS A 28 3.08 -5.57 -6.07
N GLY A 29 2.63 -5.04 -7.20
CA GLY A 29 3.43 -4.24 -8.09
C GLY A 29 2.99 -2.78 -8.14
N THR A 30 3.95 -1.87 -8.01
CA THR A 30 3.73 -0.45 -8.29
C THR A 30 3.80 -0.24 -9.80
N LEU A 31 2.66 0.08 -10.41
CA LEU A 31 2.54 0.41 -11.84
C LEU A 31 2.71 1.92 -12.04
N ASN A 32 3.69 2.30 -12.83
CA ASN A 32 3.87 3.66 -13.35
C ASN A 32 3.55 3.69 -14.83
N VAL A 33 2.72 4.65 -15.26
CA VAL A 33 2.42 4.88 -16.67
C VAL A 33 2.60 6.34 -16.99
N SER A 34 3.42 6.63 -18.00
CA SER A 34 3.70 7.98 -18.50
C SER A 34 3.46 8.07 -20.00
N LEU A 35 2.95 9.20 -20.45
CA LEU A 35 2.89 9.54 -21.87
C LEU A 35 4.15 10.32 -22.24
N LEU A 36 4.92 9.78 -23.17
CA LEU A 36 6.11 10.43 -23.72
C LEU A 36 5.79 10.95 -25.12
N SER A 37 6.25 12.15 -25.44
CA SER A 37 6.16 12.73 -26.78
C SER A 37 7.53 12.75 -27.42
N ASP A 38 7.63 12.28 -28.66
CA ASP A 38 8.80 12.47 -29.49
C ASP A 38 8.91 13.93 -29.90
N PRO A 39 10.00 14.64 -29.58
CA PRO A 39 10.16 16.05 -29.95
C PRO A 39 10.26 16.28 -31.47
N GLU A 40 10.62 15.27 -32.27
CA GLU A 40 10.88 15.41 -33.70
C GLU A 40 9.64 15.13 -34.57
N ASP A 41 8.84 14.11 -34.23
CA ASP A 41 7.70 13.69 -35.07
C ASP A 41 6.33 13.76 -34.37
N ASN A 42 6.30 14.27 -33.13
CA ASN A 42 5.09 14.42 -32.32
C ASN A 42 4.33 13.10 -32.06
N LYS A 43 4.97 11.94 -32.23
CA LYS A 43 4.40 10.65 -31.81
C LYS A 43 4.35 10.55 -30.30
N GLN A 44 3.33 9.86 -29.83
CA GLN A 44 3.13 9.60 -28.40
C GLN A 44 3.34 8.13 -28.08
N PHE A 45 4.10 7.88 -27.02
CA PHE A 45 4.41 6.55 -26.51
C PHE A 45 3.96 6.41 -25.06
N LEU A 46 3.50 5.22 -24.71
CA LEU A 46 3.27 4.87 -23.31
C LEU A 46 4.53 4.23 -22.76
N TYR A 47 5.12 4.87 -21.76
CA TYR A 47 6.15 4.26 -20.94
C TYR A 47 5.49 3.62 -19.72
N VAL A 48 5.60 2.29 -19.62
CA VAL A 48 4.98 1.50 -18.55
C VAL A 48 6.06 0.79 -17.78
N GLN A 49 6.09 0.99 -16.46
CA GLN A 49 6.98 0.30 -15.55
C GLN A 49 6.16 -0.39 -14.47
N VAL A 50 6.51 -1.64 -14.17
CA VAL A 50 5.99 -2.36 -13.01
C VAL A 50 7.17 -2.71 -12.12
N ILE A 51 7.15 -2.22 -10.89
CA ILE A 51 8.14 -2.55 -9.86
C ILE A 51 7.49 -3.53 -8.90
N ASP A 52 8.10 -4.70 -8.69
CA ASP A 52 7.66 -5.62 -7.64
C ASP A 52 7.99 -5.02 -6.26
N SER A 53 6.94 -4.69 -5.52
CA SER A 53 6.99 -4.11 -4.17
C SER A 53 6.48 -5.11 -3.11
N THR A 54 6.40 -6.41 -3.45
CA THR A 54 5.80 -7.43 -2.59
C THR A 54 6.48 -7.53 -1.23
N GLU A 55 7.81 -7.49 -1.20
CA GLU A 55 8.58 -7.58 0.04
C GLU A 55 8.26 -6.41 0.98
N LYS A 56 8.23 -5.18 0.44
CA LYS A 56 7.89 -3.98 1.20
C LYS A 56 6.48 -4.07 1.79
N TYR A 57 5.52 -4.58 1.02
CA TYR A 57 4.16 -4.80 1.51
C TYR A 57 4.13 -5.80 2.66
N LEU A 58 4.79 -6.95 2.52
CA LEU A 58 4.84 -7.98 3.57
C LEU A 58 5.50 -7.49 4.86
N ILE A 59 6.58 -6.73 4.76
CA ILE A 59 7.24 -6.12 5.93
C ILE A 59 6.28 -5.16 6.63
N SER A 60 5.62 -4.27 5.86
CA SER A 60 4.68 -3.30 6.43
C SER A 60 3.47 -3.95 7.09
N ASP A 61 2.91 -5.00 6.49
CA ASP A 61 1.78 -5.75 7.03
C ASP A 61 2.17 -6.50 8.31
N SER A 62 3.36 -7.12 8.32
CA SER A 62 3.90 -7.78 9.51
C SER A 62 4.10 -6.79 10.67
N LEU A 63 4.64 -5.60 10.38
CA LEU A 63 4.81 -4.54 11.36
C LEU A 63 3.46 -4.12 11.95
N ILE A 64 2.48 -3.80 11.11
CA ILE A 64 1.12 -3.41 11.54
C ILE A 64 0.47 -4.51 12.40
N LYS A 65 0.62 -5.78 12.02
CA LYS A 65 0.10 -6.91 12.79
C LYS A 65 0.75 -7.03 14.16
N SER A 66 2.08 -6.89 14.22
CA SER A 66 2.81 -6.92 15.49
C SER A 66 2.44 -5.75 16.40
N GLU A 67 2.35 -4.53 15.87
CA GLU A 67 1.94 -3.33 16.61
C GLU A 67 0.53 -3.50 17.20
N LYS A 68 -0.43 -3.97 16.39
CA LYS A 68 -1.78 -4.29 16.86
C LYS A 68 -1.76 -5.31 17.98
N LYS A 69 -0.96 -6.38 17.84
CA LYS A 69 -0.84 -7.41 18.88
C LYS A 69 -0.28 -6.83 20.19
N TYR A 70 0.79 -6.03 20.13
CA TYR A 70 1.36 -5.41 21.33
C TYR A 70 0.42 -4.40 21.96
N ARG A 71 -0.29 -3.59 21.17
CA ARG A 71 -1.29 -2.64 21.69
C ARG A 71 -2.38 -3.35 22.48
N LEU A 72 -2.89 -4.49 21.99
CA LEU A 72 -3.88 -5.29 22.71
C LEU A 72 -3.37 -5.88 24.02
N LEU A 73 -2.06 -6.15 24.14
CA LEU A 73 -1.44 -6.66 25.37
C LEU A 73 -1.11 -5.54 26.37
N ALA A 74 -0.80 -4.34 25.88
CA ALA A 74 -0.40 -3.19 26.67
C ALA A 74 -1.58 -2.31 27.11
N GLU A 75 -2.72 -2.38 26.41
CA GLU A 75 -3.96 -1.79 26.90
C GLU A 75 -4.33 -2.47 28.22
N PRO A 76 -4.61 -1.69 29.29
CA PRO A 76 -4.99 -2.28 30.56
C PRO A 76 -6.25 -3.10 30.33
N LEU A 77 -6.16 -4.41 30.58
CA LEU A 77 -7.35 -5.25 30.69
C LEU A 77 -8.30 -4.52 31.66
N PRO A 78 -9.58 -4.27 31.29
CA PRO A 78 -10.57 -3.61 32.16
C PRO A 78 -10.67 -4.24 33.55
N ILE A 79 -10.20 -5.48 33.68
CA ILE A 79 -10.05 -6.25 34.92
C ILE A 79 -9.18 -5.49 35.95
N HIS A 80 -8.11 -4.80 35.56
CA HIS A 80 -7.23 -4.12 36.52
C HIS A 80 -7.85 -2.84 37.11
N LEU A 81 -8.77 -2.18 36.39
CA LEU A 81 -9.49 -1.00 36.90
C LEU A 81 -10.62 -1.39 37.87
N ALA A 82 -11.23 -2.56 37.69
CA ALA A 82 -12.26 -3.08 38.59
C ALA A 82 -11.73 -3.45 39.98
N PHE A 83 -10.49 -3.94 40.09
CA PHE A 83 -9.88 -4.30 41.37
C PHE A 83 -9.51 -3.09 42.24
N VAL A 84 -9.13 -1.95 41.63
CA VAL A 84 -8.71 -0.77 42.39
C VAL A 84 -9.92 -0.06 43.01
N GLN A 85 -11.07 0.01 42.34
CA GLN A 85 -12.27 0.66 42.89
C GLN A 85 -12.84 -0.06 44.12
N ASN A 86 -12.63 -1.37 44.26
CA ASN A 86 -13.17 -2.15 45.37
C ASN A 86 -12.32 -2.10 46.65
N LEU A 87 -11.11 -1.52 46.59
CA LEU A 87 -10.20 -1.40 47.74
C LEU A 87 -10.16 0.01 48.36
N ILE A 88 -10.71 1.03 47.68
CA ILE A 88 -10.80 2.42 48.17
C ILE A 88 -12.21 2.75 48.72
N GLY A 89 -13.09 1.75 48.80
CA GLY A 89 -14.48 1.87 49.26
C GLY A 89 -14.73 1.33 50.67
N LEU A 90 -13.83 1.59 51.63
CA LEU A 90 -14.06 1.35 53.06
C LEU A 90 -13.50 2.50 53.91
#